data_AF-A6G334-F1
#
_entry.id   AF-A6G334-F1
#
_cell.length_a   1.000
_cell.length_b   1.000
_cell.length_c   1.000
_cell.angle_alpha   90.00
_cell.angle_beta   90.00
_cell.angle_gamma   90.00
#
_symmetry.space_group_name_H-M   'P 1'
#
loop_
_entity.id
_entity.type
_entity.pdbx_description
1 polymer ?
#
loop_
_entity_poly.entity_id
_entity_poly.type
_entity_poly.pdbx_seq_one_letter_code
_entity_poly.pdbx_strand_id
1 'polypeptide(L)'
;MLYRGTEGREIPTSRQTGRTMLEKAQDAANLRRRGPHTLRHTFCSHLAMRGAAARVIQQLAGHASLVTTQRYMHLSPGATEAAIALLEQPAPVLKPAEPKAGPRLGDIRETEGHQPPHTP
;
A
#
# COMPACT_ATOMS: atom_id res chain seq x y z
N MET A 1 14.46 3.22 -6.30
CA MET A 1 14.07 2.04 -5.50
C MET A 1 15.17 1.00 -5.69
N LEU A 2 15.97 0.74 -4.66
CA LEU A 2 17.21 -0.06 -4.75
C LEU A 2 16.91 -1.52 -4.39
N TYR A 3 17.33 -2.44 -5.26
CA TYR A 3 17.26 -3.88 -5.02
C TYR A 3 18.62 -4.37 -4.50
N ARG A 4 18.67 -4.98 -3.31
CA ARG A 4 19.91 -5.52 -2.72
C ARG A 4 20.15 -6.92 -3.29
N GLY A 5 21.15 -7.06 -4.16
CA GLY A 5 21.61 -8.36 -4.65
C GLY A 5 22.31 -9.18 -3.57
N THR A 6 22.37 -10.49 -3.76
CA THR A 6 22.93 -11.51 -2.83
C THR A 6 24.43 -11.36 -2.54
N GLU A 7 25.12 -10.44 -3.21
CA GLU A 7 26.57 -10.23 -3.10
C GLU A 7 26.94 -8.82 -2.59
N GLY A 8 26.00 -8.09 -1.96
CA GLY A 8 26.27 -6.77 -1.39
C GLY A 8 26.57 -5.65 -2.40
N ARG A 9 26.53 -5.94 -3.71
CA ARG A 9 26.76 -4.96 -4.78
C ARG A 9 25.46 -4.23 -5.10
N GLU A 10 25.45 -2.91 -4.91
CA GLU A 10 24.35 -2.04 -5.36
C GLU A 10 24.32 -2.03 -6.89
N ILE A 11 23.41 -2.79 -7.49
CA ILE A 11 23.22 -2.77 -8.93
C ILE A 11 22.31 -1.58 -9.23
N PRO A 12 22.77 -0.57 -10.00
CA PRO A 12 21.88 0.49 -10.45
C PRO A 12 20.71 -0.17 -11.18
N THR A 13 19.53 -0.07 -10.57
CA THR A 13 18.32 -0.76 -11.02
C THR A 13 17.77 -0.01 -12.22
N SER A 14 18.44 -0.17 -13.36
CA SER A 14 17.92 0.27 -14.65
C SER A 14 16.65 -0.52 -14.95
N ARG A 15 15.68 0.11 -15.63
CA ARG A 15 14.50 -0.59 -16.16
C ARG A 15 14.89 -1.83 -16.96
N GLN A 16 16.05 -1.79 -17.63
CA GLN A 16 16.60 -2.91 -18.37
C GLN A 16 16.97 -4.08 -17.44
N THR A 17 17.67 -3.82 -16.33
CA THR A 17 18.08 -4.85 -15.36
C THR A 17 16.88 -5.52 -14.71
N GLY A 18 15.88 -4.75 -14.29
CA GLY A 18 14.63 -5.29 -13.73
C GLY A 18 13.88 -6.16 -14.74
N ARG A 19 13.88 -5.77 -16.02
CA ARG A 19 13.28 -6.54 -17.10
C ARG A 19 14.03 -7.87 -17.34
N THR A 20 15.35 -7.83 -17.43
CA THR A 20 16.15 -9.05 -17.66
C THR A 20 16.05 -10.04 -16.49
N MET A 21 15.98 -9.55 -15.24
CA MET A 21 15.73 -10.41 -14.09
C MET A 21 14.34 -11.06 -14.14
N LEU A 22 13.33 -10.27 -14.55
CA LEU A 22 11.97 -10.79 -14.72
C LEU A 22 11.88 -11.85 -15.83
N GLU A 23 12.55 -11.61 -16.96
CA GLU A 23 12.63 -12.56 -18.08
C GLU A 23 13.31 -13.87 -17.65
N LYS A 24 14.45 -13.78 -16.95
CA LYS A 24 15.13 -14.97 -16.38
C LYS A 24 14.23 -15.76 -15.42
N ALA A 25 13.50 -15.06 -14.55
CA ALA A 25 12.57 -15.71 -13.63
C ALA A 25 11.38 -16.36 -14.38
N GLN A 26 10.90 -15.74 -15.45
CA GLN A 26 9.83 -16.29 -16.29
C GLN A 26 10.25 -17.52 -17.07
N ASP A 27 11.49 -17.53 -17.58
CA ASP A 27 12.08 -18.66 -18.28
C ASP A 27 12.33 -19.84 -17.33
N ALA A 28 12.85 -19.58 -16.13
CA ALA A 28 13.01 -20.60 -15.08
C ALA A 28 11.67 -21.21 -14.64
N ALA A 29 10.60 -20.42 -14.63
CA ALA A 29 9.24 -20.87 -14.29
C ALA A 29 8.46 -21.45 -15.50
N ASN A 30 9.07 -21.52 -16.69
CA ASN A 30 8.48 -22.02 -17.94
C ASN A 30 7.09 -21.43 -18.25
N LEU A 31 6.91 -20.13 -18.04
CA LEU A 31 5.62 -19.46 -18.17
C LEU A 31 5.24 -19.26 -19.66
N ARG A 32 4.12 -19.85 -20.10
CA ARG A 32 3.57 -19.66 -21.46
C ARG A 32 3.19 -18.21 -21.79
N ARG A 33 2.76 -17.43 -20.79
CA ARG A 33 2.45 -16.00 -20.94
C ARG A 33 3.43 -15.18 -20.11
N ARG A 34 4.24 -14.38 -20.82
CA ARG A 34 5.35 -13.61 -20.25
C ARG A 34 5.02 -12.12 -20.27
N GLY A 35 5.44 -11.43 -19.22
CA GLY A 35 5.39 -9.98 -19.13
C GLY A 35 4.85 -9.43 -17.81
N PRO A 36 5.19 -8.16 -17.49
CA PRO A 36 4.79 -7.51 -16.25
C PRO A 36 3.27 -7.43 -16.09
N HIS A 37 2.53 -7.31 -17.20
CA HIS A 37 1.08 -7.28 -17.17
C HIS A 37 0.47 -8.62 -16.74
N THR A 38 0.98 -9.75 -17.24
CA THR A 38 0.47 -11.09 -16.84
C THR A 38 0.67 -11.32 -15.35
N LEU A 39 1.84 -11.00 -14.81
CA LEU A 39 2.10 -11.12 -13.37
C LEU A 39 1.19 -10.21 -12.55
N ARG A 40 0.94 -8.97 -13.01
CA ARG A 40 0.01 -8.06 -12.35
C ARG A 40 -1.42 -8.59 -12.36
N HIS A 41 -1.86 -9.18 -13.47
CA HIS A 41 -3.17 -9.83 -13.59
C HIS A 41 -3.28 -11.00 -12.61
N THR A 42 -2.30 -11.92 -12.60
CA THR A 42 -2.26 -13.07 -11.70
C THR A 42 -2.28 -12.62 -10.23
N PHE A 43 -1.48 -11.62 -9.86
CA PHE A 43 -1.47 -11.05 -8.51
C PHE A 43 -2.85 -10.52 -8.10
N CYS A 44 -3.49 -9.70 -8.94
CA CYS A 44 -4.80 -9.12 -8.64
C CYS A 44 -5.91 -10.19 -8.56
N SER A 45 -5.90 -11.16 -9.48
CA SER A 45 -6.83 -12.30 -9.45
C SER A 45 -6.67 -13.15 -8.18
N HIS A 46 -5.44 -13.42 -7.75
CA HIS A 46 -5.20 -14.19 -6.52
C HIS A 46 -5.65 -13.46 -5.26
N LEU A 47 -5.45 -12.15 -5.18
CA LEU A 47 -5.97 -11.36 -4.06
C LEU A 47 -7.49 -11.34 -4.04
N ALA A 48 -8.12 -11.16 -5.21
CA ALA A 48 -9.57 -11.21 -5.33
C ALA A 48 -10.11 -12.58 -4.92
N MET A 49 -9.54 -13.68 -5.41
CA MET A 49 -9.93 -15.05 -5.02
C MET A 49 -9.80 -15.34 -3.51
N ARG A 50 -8.95 -14.60 -2.80
CA ARG A 50 -8.80 -14.71 -1.33
C ARG A 50 -9.74 -13.77 -0.56
N GLY A 51 -10.65 -13.07 -1.23
CA GLY A 51 -11.61 -12.16 -0.61
C GLY A 51 -11.05 -10.78 -0.26
N ALA A 52 -9.91 -10.38 -0.82
CA ALA A 52 -9.37 -9.05 -0.56
C ALA A 52 -10.27 -7.95 -1.15
N ALA A 53 -10.52 -6.90 -0.38
CA ALA A 53 -11.36 -5.79 -0.81
C ALA A 53 -10.76 -5.05 -2.03
N ALA A 54 -11.61 -4.62 -2.96
CA ALA A 54 -11.21 -3.94 -4.20
C ALA A 54 -10.30 -2.72 -3.96
N ARG A 55 -10.54 -1.97 -2.88
CA ARG A 55 -9.74 -0.80 -2.49
C ARG A 55 -8.29 -1.18 -2.14
N VAL A 56 -8.12 -2.30 -1.43
CA VAL A 56 -6.80 -2.81 -1.02
C VAL A 56 -6.03 -3.28 -2.24
N ILE A 57 -6.67 -4.06 -3.11
CA ILE A 57 -6.06 -4.52 -4.37
C ILE A 57 -5.65 -3.32 -5.25
N GLN A 58 -6.48 -2.28 -5.33
CA GLN A 58 -6.17 -1.06 -6.08
C GLN A 58 -4.89 -0.39 -5.58
N GLN A 59 -4.75 -0.22 -4.26
CA GLN A 59 -3.58 0.40 -3.64
C GLN A 59 -2.31 -0.43 -3.87
N LEU A 60 -2.38 -1.74 -3.65
CA LEU A 60 -1.25 -2.65 -3.85
C LEU A 60 -0.83 -2.75 -5.32
N ALA A 61 -1.79 -2.74 -6.23
CA ALA A 61 -1.50 -2.75 -7.65
C ALA A 61 -1.01 -1.37 -8.13
N GLY A 62 -1.35 -0.27 -7.47
CA GLY A 62 -1.10 1.09 -7.94
C GLY A 62 -1.98 1.47 -9.14
N HIS A 63 -3.25 1.07 -9.11
CA HIS A 63 -4.21 1.43 -10.15
C HIS A 63 -4.77 2.83 -9.93
N ALA A 64 -4.67 3.69 -10.96
CA ALA A 64 -5.27 5.03 -10.94
C ALA A 64 -6.80 5.00 -10.84
N SER A 65 -7.44 3.92 -11.32
CA SER A 65 -8.89 3.76 -11.30
C SER A 65 -9.32 2.46 -10.62
N LEU A 66 -10.40 2.55 -9.85
CA LEU A 66 -11.07 1.42 -9.21
C LEU A 66 -11.72 0.48 -10.23
N VAL A 67 -12.11 1.02 -11.40
CA VAL A 67 -12.73 0.26 -12.51
C VAL A 67 -11.79 -0.84 -13.03
N THR A 68 -10.49 -0.56 -13.08
CA THR A 68 -9.48 -1.57 -13.50
C THR A 68 -9.41 -2.73 -12.51
N THR A 69 -9.69 -2.48 -11.23
CA THR A 69 -9.64 -3.49 -10.16
C THR A 69 -10.95 -4.27 -10.04
N GLN A 70 -12.10 -3.64 -10.32
CA GLN A 70 -13.41 -4.30 -10.36
C GLN A 70 -13.44 -5.49 -11.32
N ARG A 71 -12.64 -5.47 -12.39
CA ARG A 71 -12.48 -6.61 -13.30
C ARG A 71 -12.10 -7.92 -12.59
N TYR A 72 -11.43 -7.91 -11.44
CA TYR A 72 -11.04 -9.13 -10.72
C TYR A 72 -12.01 -9.52 -9.60
N MET A 73 -12.89 -8.61 -9.17
CA MET A 73 -13.74 -8.83 -7.99
C MET A 73 -14.81 -9.90 -8.18
N HIS A 74 -15.14 -10.26 -9.43
CA HIS A 74 -16.01 -11.41 -9.72
C HIS A 74 -15.41 -12.74 -9.23
N LEU A 75 -14.10 -12.79 -8.97
CA LEU A 75 -13.41 -13.95 -8.42
C LEU A 75 -13.50 -14.03 -6.89
N SER A 76 -14.01 -12.98 -6.22
CA SER A 76 -14.11 -12.97 -4.77
C SER A 76 -15.15 -13.98 -4.31
N PRO A 77 -14.78 -14.95 -3.44
CA PRO A 77 -15.76 -15.77 -2.77
C PRO A 77 -16.62 -14.87 -1.89
N GLY A 78 -17.93 -14.94 -2.07
CA GLY A 78 -18.95 -14.49 -1.13
C GLY A 78 -18.64 -13.22 -0.33
N ALA A 79 -18.29 -12.10 -0.99
CA ALA A 79 -18.24 -10.81 -0.30
C ALA A 79 -19.58 -10.51 0.40
N THR A 80 -20.68 -11.05 -0.15
CA THR A 80 -22.02 -11.05 0.42
C THR A 80 -22.11 -11.85 1.72
N GLU A 81 -21.55 -13.06 1.80
CA GLU A 81 -21.61 -13.90 3.00
C GLU A 81 -20.80 -13.29 4.15
N ALA A 82 -19.59 -12.80 3.86
CA ALA A 82 -18.77 -12.10 4.85
C ALA A 82 -19.40 -10.77 5.30
N ALA A 83 -20.09 -10.05 4.40
CA ALA A 83 -20.81 -8.83 4.76
C ALA A 83 -22.05 -9.12 5.62
N ILE A 84 -22.75 -10.23 5.38
CA ILE A 84 -23.88 -10.67 6.21
C ILE A 84 -23.37 -11.07 7.60
N ALA A 85 -22.25 -11.78 7.68
CA ALA A 85 -21.64 -12.18 8.95
C ALA A 85 -21.17 -10.99 9.82
N LEU A 86 -21.03 -9.78 9.27
CA LEU A 86 -20.78 -8.56 10.06
C LEU A 86 -22.00 -8.14 10.88
N LEU A 87 -23.22 -8.46 10.43
CA LEU A 87 -24.45 -8.14 11.16
C LEU A 87 -24.66 -9.07 12.37
N GLU A 88 -24.07 -10.27 12.35
CA GLU A 88 -24.10 -11.19 13.48
C GLU A 88 -23.10 -10.85 14.59
N GLN A 89 -22.17 -9.92 14.32
CA GLN A 89 -21.19 -9.48 15.32
C GLN A 89 -21.79 -8.33 16.14
N PRO A 90 -21.74 -8.38 17.49
CA PRO A 90 -22.18 -7.27 18.31
C PRO A 90 -21.35 -6.04 17.96
N ALA A 91 -22.03 -4.92 17.67
CA ALA A 91 -21.38 -3.68 17.24
C ALA A 91 -20.21 -3.35 18.17
N PRO A 92 -19.03 -2.99 17.63
CA PRO A 92 -17.90 -2.66 18.47
C PRO A 92 -18.30 -1.50 19.38
N VAL A 93 -18.27 -1.74 20.69
CA VAL A 93 -18.48 -0.69 21.68
C VAL A 93 -17.36 0.31 21.49
N LEU A 94 -17.67 1.42 20.83
CA LEU A 94 -16.79 2.57 20.72
C LEU A 94 -16.52 3.05 22.14
N LYS A 95 -15.36 2.70 22.69
CA LYS A 95 -14.87 3.33 23.91
C LYS A 95 -14.82 4.83 23.63
N PRO A 96 -15.41 5.69 24.49
CA PRO A 96 -15.30 7.12 24.32
C PRO A 96 -13.83 7.47 24.11
N ALA A 97 -13.53 8.19 23.04
CA ALA A 97 -12.19 8.68 22.79
C ALA A 97 -11.77 9.47 24.03
N GLU A 98 -10.75 8.99 24.75
CA GLU A 98 -10.15 9.76 25.83
C GLU A 98 -9.80 11.13 25.26
N PRO A 99 -10.21 12.23 25.92
CA PRO A 99 -9.86 13.56 25.45
C PRO A 99 -8.34 13.64 25.43
N LYS A 100 -7.77 13.72 24.23
CA LYS A 100 -6.36 14.05 24.08
C LYS A 100 -6.17 15.39 24.75
N ALA A 101 -5.53 15.39 25.91
CA ALA A 101 -5.14 16.62 26.59
C ALA A 101 -4.29 17.41 25.59
N GLY A 102 -4.89 18.47 25.04
CA GLY A 102 -4.16 19.45 24.27
C GLY A 102 -3.06 20.07 25.14
N PRO A 103 -2.05 20.71 24.53
CA PRO A 103 -1.02 21.39 25.30
C PRO A 103 -1.70 22.35 26.27
N ARG A 104 -1.36 22.26 27.56
CA ARG A 104 -1.92 23.17 28.56
C ARG A 104 -1.40 24.56 28.20
N LEU A 105 -2.32 25.54 28.19
CA LEU A 105 -2.08 26.93 27.84
C LEU A 105 -0.96 27.63 28.66
N GLY A 106 -0.34 26.94 29.64
CA GLY A 106 0.79 27.43 30.42
C GLY A 106 2.19 27.15 29.85
N ASP A 107 2.31 26.36 28.77
CA ASP A 107 3.64 26.01 28.20
C ASP A 107 4.15 27.03 27.15
N ILE A 108 3.35 28.05 26.81
CA ILE A 108 3.77 29.19 25.98
C ILE A 108 4.51 30.22 26.84
N ARG A 109 5.74 29.88 27.26
CA ARG A 109 6.67 30.90 27.75
C ARG A 109 7.16 31.74 26.59
N GLU A 110 6.73 32.99 26.65
CA GLU A 110 7.22 34.18 25.95
C GLU A 110 8.72 34.10 25.65
N THR A 111 9.07 34.06 24.37
CA THR A 111 10.41 34.45 23.91
C THR A 111 10.32 35.91 23.47
N GLU A 112 10.23 36.81 24.44
CA GLU A 112 10.35 38.24 24.19
C GLU A 112 11.79 38.62 23.81
N GLY A 113 11.92 39.35 22.70
CA GLY A 113 12.81 40.52 22.62
C GLY A 113 14.30 40.28 22.35
N HIS A 114 14.68 39.84 21.15
CA HIS A 114 16.02 40.13 20.61
C HIS A 114 15.95 41.34 19.66
N GLN A 115 16.15 42.53 20.23
CA GLN A 115 16.40 43.76 19.48
C GLN A 115 17.80 43.67 18.83
N PRO A 116 17.95 43.74 17.50
CA PRO A 116 19.28 43.84 16.91
C PRO A 116 19.90 45.23 17.18
N PRO A 117 21.21 45.33 17.43
CA PRO A 117 21.86 46.59 17.77
C PRO A 117 21.90 47.54 16.57
N HIS A 118 21.45 48.77 16.81
CA HIS A 118 21.79 49.92 15.98
C HIS A 118 23.28 50.25 16.23
N THR A 119 24.02 50.51 15.17
CA THR A 119 25.37 51.09 15.24
C THR A 119 25.37 52.34 14.34
N PRO A 120 26.11 53.40 14.68
CA PRO A 120 25.86 54.78 14.27
C PRO A 120 26.23 55.10 12.82
#